data_AF-A0AAD7CCI1-F1
#
_entry.id   AF-A0AAD7CCI1-F1
#
_cell.length_a   1.000
_cell.length_b   1.000
_cell.length_c   1.000
_cell.angle_alpha   90.00
_cell.angle_beta   90.00
_cell.angle_gamma   90.00
#
_symmetry.space_group_name_H-M   'P 1'
#
loop_
_entity.id
_entity.type
_entity.pdbx_description
1 polymer ?
#
loop_
_entity_poly.entity_id
_entity_poly.type
_entity_poly.pdbx_seq_one_letter_code
_entity_poly.pdbx_strand_id
1 'polypeptide(L)'
;MFISRIVSVFLLSAAALVSASPSPAPGAEVAIAKRGAVDVQGVCNNLKSTTEAILPKIEELIVGGIGELLIAEKLSPLTKELTFALDTAAAASAGLPLAAAAEKEVIALLVAGVLTEISKTLDGLLLKTLFIPNIWILLAEVDASIHGFLIKVDIVVVGVVELISGLYVFF
;
A
#
# COMPACT_ATOMS: atom_id res chain seq x y z
N MET A 1 -8.40 10.96 1.54
CA MET A 1 -8.75 10.95 3.01
C MET A 1 -8.69 9.56 3.69
N PHE A 2 -8.76 8.46 2.94
CA PHE A 2 -8.81 7.09 3.49
C PHE A 2 -7.47 6.59 4.06
N ILE A 3 -6.38 6.77 3.32
CA ILE A 3 -5.04 6.32 3.76
C ILE A 3 -4.58 7.07 5.01
N SER A 4 -4.91 8.35 5.15
CA SER A 4 -4.61 9.14 6.35
C SER A 4 -5.25 8.55 7.62
N ARG A 5 -6.43 7.91 7.51
CA ARG A 5 -7.07 7.22 8.64
C ARG A 5 -6.37 5.91 8.98
N ILE A 6 -5.95 5.13 7.99
CA ILE A 6 -5.19 3.88 8.19
C ILE A 6 -3.86 4.15 8.90
N VAL A 7 -3.11 5.11 8.36
CA VAL A 7 -1.82 5.56 8.89
C VAL A 7 -1.96 6.05 10.33
N SER A 8 -3.02 6.81 10.63
CA SER A 8 -3.27 7.35 11.96
C SER A 8 -3.75 6.31 12.99
N VAL A 9 -4.44 5.24 12.59
CA VAL A 9 -4.86 4.13 13.48
C VAL A 9 -3.68 3.21 13.83
N PHE A 10 -2.74 3.04 12.90
CA PHE A 10 -1.55 2.22 13.13
C PHE A 10 -0.60 2.88 14.14
N LEU A 11 -0.38 4.19 14.03
CA LEU A 11 0.38 4.98 15.00
C LEU A 11 -0.19 4.93 16.42
N LEU A 12 -1.52 4.81 16.56
CA LEU A 12 -2.16 4.70 17.88
C LEU A 12 -1.95 3.31 18.53
N SER A 13 -1.66 2.28 17.71
CA SER A 13 -1.55 0.88 18.14
C SER A 13 -0.10 0.46 18.45
N ALA A 14 0.89 1.17 17.89
CA ALA A 14 2.32 0.92 18.11
C ALA A 14 2.83 1.37 19.50
N ALA A 15 2.07 2.19 20.23
CA ALA A 15 2.45 2.66 21.56
C ALA A 15 2.47 1.58 22.66
N ALA A 16 2.09 0.33 22.36
CA ALA A 16 1.93 -0.74 23.34
C ALA A 16 2.97 -1.89 23.28
N LEU A 17 3.97 -1.85 22.38
CA LEU A 17 4.93 -2.95 22.21
C LEU A 17 6.39 -2.51 22.33
N VAL A 18 6.78 -2.07 23.53
CA VAL A 18 8.19 -2.11 23.96
C VAL A 18 8.41 -3.41 24.74
N SER A 19 8.95 -4.43 24.07
CA SER A 19 9.65 -5.52 24.73
C SER A 19 10.73 -6.13 23.81
N ALA A 20 11.97 -5.79 24.18
CA ALA A 20 13.26 -6.41 23.91
C ALA A 20 13.38 -7.51 22.83
N SER A 21 14.22 -7.24 21.82
CA SER A 21 14.78 -8.25 20.91
C SER A 21 16.20 -8.64 21.34
N PRO A 22 16.58 -9.93 21.39
CA PRO A 22 17.98 -10.33 21.52
C PRO A 22 18.74 -10.12 20.21
N SER A 23 19.93 -9.51 20.29
CA SER A 23 20.85 -9.24 19.17
C SER A 23 21.49 -10.53 18.63
N PRO A 24 21.44 -10.85 17.32
CA PRO A 24 22.26 -11.90 16.73
C PRO A 24 23.70 -11.44 16.48
N ALA A 25 24.61 -12.42 16.33
CA ALA A 25 26.05 -12.24 16.20
C ALA A 25 26.49 -11.74 14.80
N PRO A 26 27.57 -10.92 14.73
CA PRO A 26 27.97 -10.24 13.50
C PRO A 26 28.68 -11.19 12.52
N GLY A 27 28.02 -11.49 11.40
CA GLY A 27 28.65 -12.20 10.28
C GLY A 27 27.69 -12.87 9.30
N ALA A 28 26.51 -13.31 9.76
CA ALA A 28 25.48 -13.92 8.91
C ALA A 28 24.42 -12.92 8.41
N GLU A 29 24.24 -11.79 9.09
CA GLU A 29 23.23 -10.77 8.76
C GLU A 29 23.45 -10.11 7.40
N VAL A 30 24.69 -9.86 6.99
CA VAL A 30 24.96 -9.02 5.80
C VAL A 30 24.54 -9.71 4.49
N ALA A 31 24.62 -11.04 4.41
CA ALA A 31 24.24 -11.78 3.21
C ALA A 31 22.72 -12.04 3.11
N ILE A 32 22.04 -12.18 4.25
CA ILE A 32 20.58 -12.40 4.31
C ILE A 32 19.84 -11.07 4.14
N ALA A 33 20.31 -10.00 4.79
CA ALA A 33 19.72 -8.68 4.71
C ALA A 33 19.72 -8.14 3.26
N LYS A 34 20.81 -8.36 2.51
CA LYS A 34 20.95 -7.91 1.12
C LYS A 34 20.13 -8.72 0.11
N ARG A 35 19.63 -9.92 0.46
CA ARG A 35 18.65 -10.66 -0.36
C ARG A 35 17.22 -10.19 -0.08
N GLY A 36 16.85 -10.07 1.20
CA GLY A 36 15.53 -9.55 1.59
C GLY A 36 15.20 -8.18 1.01
N ALA A 37 16.20 -7.31 0.97
CA ALA A 37 16.25 -6.06 0.23
C ALA A 37 15.62 -6.07 -1.17
N VAL A 38 16.22 -6.91 -2.02
CA VAL A 38 15.92 -7.02 -3.45
C VAL A 38 14.54 -7.64 -3.63
N ASP A 39 14.17 -8.54 -2.73
CA ASP A 39 12.88 -9.22 -2.77
C ASP A 39 11.74 -8.25 -2.38
N VAL A 40 11.87 -7.46 -1.31
CA VAL A 40 10.82 -6.51 -0.90
C VAL A 40 10.69 -5.35 -1.88
N GLN A 41 11.81 -4.78 -2.31
CA GLN A 41 11.81 -3.74 -3.33
C GLN A 41 11.24 -4.26 -4.66
N GLY A 42 11.53 -5.51 -5.02
CA GLY A 42 10.94 -6.19 -6.18
C GLY A 42 9.41 -6.31 -6.08
N VAL A 43 8.88 -6.74 -4.93
CA VAL A 43 7.43 -6.79 -4.68
C VAL A 43 6.80 -5.40 -4.80
N CYS A 44 7.40 -4.38 -4.18
CA CYS A 44 6.90 -3.01 -4.24
C CYS A 44 6.96 -2.43 -5.66
N ASN A 45 8.00 -2.76 -6.44
CA ASN A 45 8.11 -2.35 -7.84
C ASN A 45 7.07 -3.03 -8.73
N ASN A 46 6.78 -4.31 -8.50
CA ASN A 46 5.70 -5.00 -9.21
C ASN A 46 4.33 -4.41 -8.88
N LEU A 47 4.10 -4.10 -7.60
CA LEU A 47 2.88 -3.40 -7.18
C LEU A 47 2.77 -2.03 -7.86
N LYS A 48 3.86 -1.25 -7.88
CA LYS A 48 3.94 0.03 -8.59
C LYS A 48 3.60 -0.12 -10.07
N SER A 49 4.28 -1.02 -10.78
CA SER A 49 4.04 -1.23 -12.21
C SER A 49 2.60 -1.64 -12.51
N THR A 50 1.99 -2.47 -11.65
CA THR A 50 0.60 -2.90 -11.82
C THR A 50 -0.35 -1.73 -11.55
N THR A 51 -0.08 -0.94 -10.51
CA THR A 51 -0.83 0.25 -10.15
C THR A 51 -0.78 1.30 -11.26
N GLU A 52 0.40 1.58 -11.82
CA GLU A 52 0.60 2.49 -12.96
C GLU A 52 -0.15 2.05 -14.23
N ALA A 53 -0.48 0.76 -14.37
CA ALA A 53 -1.29 0.25 -15.47
C ALA A 53 -2.81 0.32 -15.20
N ILE A 54 -3.22 0.33 -13.94
CA ILE A 54 -4.63 0.31 -13.52
C ILE A 54 -5.16 1.73 -13.28
N LEU A 55 -4.41 2.58 -12.56
CA LEU A 55 -4.87 3.92 -12.17
C LEU A 55 -5.25 4.80 -13.36
N PRO A 56 -4.49 4.86 -14.48
CA PRO A 56 -4.89 5.66 -15.64
C PRO A 56 -6.24 5.23 -16.23
N LYS A 57 -6.55 3.92 -16.20
CA LYS A 57 -7.86 3.41 -16.66
C LYS A 57 -9.00 3.86 -15.76
N ILE A 58 -8.75 3.93 -14.44
CA ILE A 58 -9.71 4.48 -13.48
C ILE A 58 -9.87 5.99 -13.73
N GLU A 59 -8.78 6.73 -13.95
CA GLU A 59 -8.83 8.15 -14.27
C GLU A 59 -9.57 8.46 -15.58
N GLU A 60 -9.38 7.66 -16.63
CA GLU A 60 -10.14 7.78 -17.87
C GLU A 60 -11.65 7.62 -17.64
N LEU A 61 -12.06 6.67 -16.78
CA LEU A 61 -13.46 6.52 -16.40
C LEU A 61 -13.96 7.75 -15.62
N ILE A 62 -13.17 8.27 -14.69
CA ILE A 62 -13.49 9.49 -13.92
C ILE A 62 -13.68 10.69 -14.86
N VAL A 63 -12.78 10.88 -15.83
CA VAL A 63 -12.85 11.99 -16.79
C VAL A 63 -14.04 11.81 -17.74
N GLY A 64 -14.26 10.61 -18.28
CA GLY A 64 -15.35 10.27 -19.20
C GLY A 64 -16.75 10.34 -18.57
N GLY A 65 -16.83 10.35 -17.25
CA GLY A 65 -18.09 10.37 -16.49
C GLY A 65 -18.49 8.97 -16.08
N ILE A 66 -18.75 8.79 -14.78
CA ILE A 66 -19.09 7.50 -14.19
C ILE A 66 -20.57 7.50 -13.82
N GLY A 67 -21.28 6.49 -14.31
CA GLY A 67 -22.65 6.15 -13.90
C GLY A 67 -22.71 4.74 -13.31
N GLU A 68 -23.85 4.38 -12.71
CA GLU A 68 -24.04 3.11 -12.00
C GLU A 68 -23.72 1.87 -12.87
N LEU A 69 -24.08 1.91 -14.15
CA LEU A 69 -23.78 0.85 -15.12
C LEU A 69 -22.27 0.70 -15.38
N LEU A 70 -21.56 1.82 -15.56
CA LEU A 70 -20.11 1.84 -15.79
C LEU A 70 -19.33 1.39 -14.55
N ILE A 71 -19.90 1.55 -13.35
CA ILE A 71 -19.29 1.00 -12.15
C ILE A 71 -19.28 -0.51 -12.20
N ALA A 72 -20.42 -1.14 -12.46
CA ALA A 72 -20.50 -2.59 -12.50
C ALA A 72 -19.63 -3.18 -13.63
N GLU A 73 -19.63 -2.54 -14.81
CA GLU A 73 -18.98 -3.09 -16.00
C GLU A 73 -17.48 -2.78 -16.11
N LYS A 74 -17.03 -1.62 -15.60
CA LYS A 74 -15.67 -1.11 -15.85
C LYS A 74 -14.91 -0.77 -14.57
N LEU A 75 -15.54 -0.09 -13.61
CA LEU A 75 -14.84 0.30 -12.39
C LEU A 75 -14.61 -0.87 -11.44
N SER A 76 -15.64 -1.65 -11.14
CA SER A 76 -15.60 -2.82 -10.25
C SER A 76 -14.51 -3.83 -10.64
N PRO A 77 -14.35 -4.23 -11.92
CA PRO A 77 -13.24 -5.11 -12.29
C PRO A 77 -11.86 -4.45 -12.11
N LEU A 78 -11.70 -3.16 -12.40
CA LEU A 78 -10.43 -2.45 -12.18
C LEU A 78 -10.10 -2.31 -10.69
N THR A 79 -11.09 -2.01 -9.86
CA THR A 79 -10.94 -1.96 -8.41
C THR A 79 -10.56 -3.34 -7.85
N LYS A 80 -11.18 -4.42 -8.34
CA LYS A 80 -10.79 -5.79 -7.97
C LYS A 80 -9.39 -6.15 -8.43
N GLU A 81 -8.98 -5.71 -9.62
CA GLU A 81 -7.61 -5.90 -10.10
C GLU A 81 -6.59 -5.19 -9.20
N LEU A 82 -6.92 -3.98 -8.74
CA LEU A 82 -6.11 -3.24 -7.76
C LEU A 82 -6.05 -3.96 -6.41
N THR A 83 -7.19 -4.37 -5.86
CA THR A 83 -7.30 -5.17 -4.63
C THR A 83 -6.47 -6.45 -4.74
N PHE A 84 -6.60 -7.18 -5.86
CA PHE A 84 -5.84 -8.40 -6.11
C PHE A 84 -4.33 -8.15 -6.19
N ALA A 85 -3.91 -7.05 -6.81
CA ALA A 85 -2.50 -6.67 -6.88
C ALA A 85 -1.94 -6.36 -5.48
N LEU A 86 -2.69 -5.62 -4.65
CA LEU A 86 -2.33 -5.32 -3.26
C LEU A 86 -2.24 -6.60 -2.42
N ASP A 87 -3.23 -7.49 -2.51
CA ASP A 87 -3.24 -8.76 -1.79
C ASP A 87 -2.10 -9.67 -2.23
N THR A 88 -1.80 -9.70 -3.53
CA THR A 88 -0.67 -10.46 -4.08
C THR A 88 0.65 -9.91 -3.56
N ALA A 89 0.81 -8.58 -3.51
CA ALA A 89 1.99 -7.95 -2.94
C ALA A 89 2.10 -8.22 -1.42
N ALA A 90 0.98 -8.20 -0.70
CA ALA A 90 0.94 -8.54 0.72
C ALA A 90 1.36 -9.99 0.97
N ALA A 91 0.85 -10.93 0.17
CA ALA A 91 1.20 -12.33 0.23
C ALA A 91 2.66 -12.59 -0.17
N ALA A 92 3.16 -11.92 -1.21
CA ALA A 92 4.55 -12.02 -1.63
C ALA A 92 5.53 -11.44 -0.60
N SER A 93 5.09 -10.45 0.18
CA SER A 93 5.86 -9.91 1.31
C SER A 93 5.82 -10.84 2.53
N ALA A 94 4.74 -11.61 2.70
CA ALA A 94 4.58 -12.54 3.82
C ALA A 94 5.54 -13.73 3.70
N GLY A 95 6.72 -13.62 4.31
CA GLY A 95 7.75 -14.67 4.29
C GLY A 95 9.09 -14.19 3.77
N LEU A 96 9.20 -12.93 3.35
CA LEU A 96 10.48 -12.31 3.06
C LEU A 96 11.28 -12.09 4.35
N PRO A 97 12.61 -12.25 4.31
CA PRO A 97 13.46 -11.95 5.45
C PRO A 97 13.48 -10.43 5.70
N LEU A 98 13.77 -10.04 6.95
CA LEU A 98 13.83 -8.65 7.36
C LEU A 98 14.77 -7.85 6.45
N ALA A 99 14.29 -6.71 5.93
CA ALA A 99 15.07 -5.81 5.11
C ALA A 99 16.17 -5.11 5.93
N ALA A 100 17.25 -4.70 5.25
CA ALA A 100 18.31 -3.96 5.92
C ALA A 100 17.81 -2.55 6.32
N ALA A 101 18.33 -2.03 7.45
CA ALA A 101 18.02 -0.68 7.88
C ALA A 101 18.33 0.40 6.81
N ALA A 102 19.36 0.17 6.00
CA ALA A 102 19.76 1.07 4.91
C ALA A 102 18.76 1.16 3.75
N GLU A 103 17.83 0.20 3.63
CA GLU A 103 16.85 0.13 2.53
C GLU A 103 15.45 0.55 2.97
N LYS A 104 15.26 0.71 4.28
CA LYS A 104 14.02 1.12 4.92
C LYS A 104 13.46 2.38 4.27
N GLU A 105 14.30 3.39 4.06
CA GLU A 105 13.92 4.68 3.48
C GLU A 105 13.52 4.55 2.00
N VAL A 106 14.26 3.77 1.22
CA VAL A 106 13.98 3.55 -0.21
C VAL A 106 12.64 2.83 -0.37
N ILE A 107 12.40 1.79 0.43
CA ILE A 107 11.14 1.04 0.40
C ILE A 107 9.99 1.92 0.89
N ALA A 108 10.18 2.68 1.97
CA ALA A 108 9.18 3.61 2.48
C ALA A 108 8.76 4.64 1.42
N LEU A 109 9.73 5.22 0.70
CA LEU A 109 9.47 6.22 -0.33
C LEU A 109 8.74 5.63 -1.54
N LEU A 110 9.10 4.40 -1.93
CA LEU A 110 8.43 3.66 -3.01
C LEU A 110 6.97 3.35 -2.66
N VAL A 111 6.72 2.82 -1.46
CA VAL A 111 5.37 2.52 -0.98
C VAL A 111 4.55 3.80 -0.82
N ALA A 112 5.12 4.85 -0.23
CA ALA A 112 4.46 6.14 -0.08
C ALA A 112 4.03 6.73 -1.43
N GLY A 113 4.88 6.60 -2.47
CA GLY A 113 4.55 7.02 -3.84
C GLY A 113 3.32 6.31 -4.39
N VAL A 114 3.33 4.97 -4.34
CA VAL A 114 2.20 4.14 -4.82
C VAL A 114 0.91 4.47 -4.09
N LEU A 115 0.96 4.58 -2.76
CA LEU A 115 -0.23 4.90 -1.95
C LEU A 115 -0.74 6.33 -2.19
N THR A 116 0.16 7.27 -2.50
CA THR A 116 -0.21 8.64 -2.87
C THR A 116 -0.98 8.67 -4.18
N GLU A 117 -0.49 7.95 -5.20
CA GLU A 117 -1.18 7.86 -6.49
C GLU A 117 -2.55 7.19 -6.35
N ILE A 118 -2.63 6.04 -5.66
CA ILE A 118 -3.90 5.37 -5.39
C ILE A 118 -4.87 6.32 -4.69
N SER A 119 -4.43 7.02 -3.64
CA SER A 119 -5.30 7.97 -2.94
C SER A 119 -5.78 9.11 -3.82
N LYS A 120 -4.91 9.70 -4.64
CA LYS A 120 -5.30 10.79 -5.54
C LYS A 120 -6.36 10.34 -6.53
N THR A 121 -6.15 9.18 -7.16
CA THR A 121 -7.12 8.62 -8.10
C THR A 121 -8.45 8.29 -7.42
N LEU A 122 -8.44 7.69 -6.22
CA LEU A 122 -9.65 7.34 -5.47
C LEU A 122 -10.38 8.56 -4.87
N ASP A 123 -9.66 9.59 -4.42
CA ASP A 123 -10.28 10.84 -3.98
C ASP A 123 -10.94 11.56 -5.18
N GLY A 124 -10.30 11.52 -6.36
CA GLY A 124 -10.91 12.00 -7.62
C GLY A 124 -12.17 11.23 -8.01
N LEU A 125 -12.18 9.91 -7.79
CA LEU A 125 -13.35 9.05 -7.97
C LEU A 125 -14.49 9.49 -7.05
N LEU A 126 -14.22 9.59 -5.74
CA LEU A 126 -15.21 9.99 -4.74
C LEU A 126 -15.92 11.28 -5.10
N LEU A 127 -15.18 12.32 -5.47
CA LEU A 127 -15.74 13.63 -5.80
C LEU A 127 -16.75 13.57 -6.96
N LYS A 128 -16.62 12.59 -7.86
CA LYS A 128 -17.52 12.39 -8.99
C LYS A 128 -18.64 11.38 -8.74
N THR A 129 -18.50 10.52 -7.73
CA THR A 129 -19.41 9.40 -7.49
C THR A 129 -20.20 9.52 -6.18
N LEU A 130 -20.21 10.70 -5.52
CA LEU A 130 -20.91 10.93 -4.24
C LEU A 130 -22.36 10.46 -4.21
N PHE A 131 -23.04 10.42 -5.35
CA PHE A 131 -24.45 10.06 -5.48
C PHE A 131 -24.67 8.63 -5.98
N ILE A 132 -23.61 7.85 -6.20
CA ILE A 132 -23.73 6.51 -6.76
C ILE A 132 -23.79 5.46 -5.65
N PRO A 133 -24.86 4.65 -5.59
CA PRO A 133 -24.96 3.56 -4.61
C PRO A 133 -23.77 2.59 -4.70
N ASN A 134 -23.36 2.03 -3.57
CA ASN A 134 -22.36 0.97 -3.45
C ASN A 134 -20.90 1.30 -3.80
N ILE A 135 -20.58 2.53 -4.23
CA ILE A 135 -19.17 2.93 -4.47
C ILE A 135 -18.32 2.83 -3.20
N TRP A 136 -18.93 3.10 -2.05
CA TRP A 136 -18.29 3.01 -0.74
C TRP A 136 -17.84 1.60 -0.38
N ILE A 137 -18.54 0.56 -0.89
CA ILE A 137 -18.16 -0.84 -0.65
C ILE A 137 -16.88 -1.17 -1.41
N LEU A 138 -16.79 -0.76 -2.69
CA LEU A 138 -15.59 -0.94 -3.51
C LEU A 138 -14.38 -0.21 -2.92
N LEU A 139 -14.59 1.02 -2.43
CA LEU A 139 -13.54 1.79 -1.76
C LEU A 139 -13.09 1.16 -0.45
N ALA A 140 -14.02 0.62 0.34
CA ALA A 140 -13.70 -0.08 1.59
C ALA A 140 -12.90 -1.37 1.34
N GLU A 141 -13.15 -2.08 0.24
CA GLU A 141 -12.39 -3.27 -0.14
C GLU A 141 -10.93 -2.92 -0.47
N VAL A 142 -10.70 -1.84 -1.25
CA VAL A 142 -9.34 -1.37 -1.53
C VAL A 142 -8.63 -0.90 -0.25
N ASP A 143 -9.34 -0.17 0.62
CA ASP A 143 -8.81 0.31 1.90
C ASP A 143 -8.33 -0.86 2.76
N ALA A 144 -9.12 -1.94 2.86
CA ALA A 144 -8.75 -3.15 3.56
C ALA A 144 -7.50 -3.83 2.97
N SER A 145 -7.38 -3.93 1.64
CA SER A 145 -6.19 -4.51 1.00
C SER A 145 -4.95 -3.64 1.14
N ILE A 146 -5.08 -2.31 1.10
CA ILE A 146 -3.96 -1.39 1.42
C ILE A 146 -3.49 -1.63 2.85
N HIS A 147 -4.42 -1.73 3.81
CA HIS A 147 -4.09 -2.00 5.20
C HIS A 147 -3.38 -3.35 5.37
N GLY A 148 -3.90 -4.39 4.73
CA GLY A 148 -3.28 -5.72 4.72
C GLY A 148 -1.86 -5.69 4.16
N PHE A 149 -1.65 -5.01 3.04
CA PHE A 149 -0.33 -4.81 2.45
C PHE A 149 0.62 -4.08 3.40
N LEU A 150 0.19 -2.95 3.96
CA LEU A 150 1.02 -2.15 4.89
C LEU A 150 1.47 -2.94 6.10
N ILE A 151 0.58 -3.74 6.71
CA ILE A 151 0.96 -4.63 7.82
C ILE A 151 2.07 -5.60 7.40
N LYS A 152 1.93 -6.24 6.23
CA LYS A 152 2.91 -7.23 5.77
C LYS A 152 4.25 -6.59 5.45
N VAL A 153 4.26 -5.41 4.84
CA VAL A 153 5.50 -4.69 4.56
C VAL A 153 6.15 -4.18 5.86
N ASP A 154 5.38 -3.72 6.85
CA ASP A 154 5.94 -3.27 8.14
C ASP A 154 6.61 -4.39 8.94
N ILE A 155 6.08 -5.61 8.84
CA ILE A 155 6.73 -6.79 9.46
C ILE A 155 8.10 -7.04 8.84
N VAL A 156 8.23 -6.88 7.52
CA VAL A 156 9.49 -7.14 6.80
C VAL A 156 10.42 -5.93 6.83
N VAL A 157 9.87 -4.74 6.98
CA VAL A 157 10.59 -3.46 7.02
C VAL A 157 10.13 -2.72 8.26
N VAL A 158 10.70 -3.09 9.41
CA VAL A 158 10.24 -2.62 10.73
C VAL A 158 10.19 -1.10 10.80
N GLY A 159 8.98 -0.57 11.04
CA GLY A 159 8.69 0.86 11.14
C GLY A 159 8.67 1.59 9.80
N VAL A 160 8.44 0.89 8.69
CA VAL A 160 8.21 1.51 7.38
C VAL A 160 6.91 2.31 7.39
N VAL A 161 5.89 1.86 8.14
CA VAL A 161 4.61 2.56 8.23
C VAL A 161 4.79 3.90 8.93
N GLU A 162 5.62 3.99 9.97
CA GLU A 162 5.96 5.26 10.63
C GLU A 162 6.64 6.24 9.67
N LEU A 163 7.57 5.74 8.85
CA LEU A 163 8.21 6.57 7.82
C LEU A 163 7.20 7.06 6.79
N ILE A 164 6.38 6.14 6.24
CA ILE A 164 5.32 6.49 5.29
C ILE A 164 4.38 7.52 5.90
N SER A 165 4.04 7.38 7.19
CA SER A 165 3.22 8.34 7.93
C SER A 165 3.85 9.73 7.94
N GLY A 166 5.15 9.81 8.28
CA GLY A 166 5.90 11.06 8.28
C GLY A 166 5.96 11.69 6.89
N LEU A 167 6.17 10.90 5.84
CA LEU A 167 6.15 11.38 4.45
C LEU A 167 4.77 11.87 4.00
N TYR A 168 3.69 11.18 4.38
CA TYR A 168 2.33 11.54 3.97
C TYR A 168 1.84 12.85 4.59
N VAL A 169 2.38 13.26 5.73
CA VAL A 169 2.05 14.56 6.36
C VAL A 169 2.69 15.74 5.61
N PHE A 170 3.71 15.49 4.77
CA PHE A 170 4.40 16.50 3.98
C PHE A 170 3.86 16.67 2.54
N PHE A 171 2.90 15.86 2.12
CA PHE A 171 2.25 15.93 0.79
C PHE A 171 0.78 16.35 0.89
#